data_AF-A0A933CKA6-F1
#
_entry.id   AF-A0A933CKA6-F1
#
_cell.length_a   1.000
_cell.length_b   1.000
_cell.length_c   1.000
_cell.angle_alpha   90.00
_cell.angle_beta   90.00
_cell.angle_gamma   90.00
#
_symmetry.space_group_name_H-M   'P 1'
#
loop_
_entity.id
_entity.type
_entity.pdbx_description
1 polymer ?
#
loop_
_entity_poly.entity_id
_entity_poly.type
_entity_poly.pdbx_seq_one_letter_code
_entity_poly.pdbx_strand_id
1 'polypeptide(L)'
;MKSSIGNPRPAPPDNALERAKPMIWLIEQVADFKQPRDKHIRWNQLVFLNLRKENPQLSHLTENSSGGRDYYRIFSDTIPHVRQGLTACYYHLENVENLERKIGEIALEHLPKLSMPKNSTIAGGDTNRLDAEYHAFLFGLRRTLDYFANSAAAYFRVSTWGITNLEKAIAGKDPAPVRDRISGRIRKAKPELTSVIGDGTGRKTPRDKAAHREFVSAGVINMMRVGDNYSVVICGGGEGLNFGAKLKAKEIPVDGSGQRVVVMSLAPALANQLQVAERLIMGSYWDMGLLTSPKSGGRSVSENLAAI
;
A
#
# COMPACT_ATOMS: atom_id res chain seq x y z
N MET A 1 2.82 -6.95 -75.78
CA MET A 1 3.08 -7.56 -74.46
C MET A 1 2.82 -6.51 -73.38
N LYS A 2 1.72 -6.62 -72.63
CA LYS A 2 1.42 -5.73 -71.49
C LYS A 2 2.12 -6.31 -70.26
N SER A 3 3.18 -5.67 -69.78
CA SER A 3 3.85 -6.07 -68.54
C SER A 3 2.94 -5.72 -67.36
N SER A 4 2.45 -6.74 -66.66
CA SER A 4 1.77 -6.59 -65.38
C SER A 4 2.75 -6.00 -64.36
N ILE A 5 2.56 -4.72 -64.04
CA ILE A 5 3.22 -4.08 -62.89
C ILE A 5 2.60 -4.74 -61.66
N GLY A 6 3.32 -5.68 -61.07
CA GLY A 6 2.92 -6.30 -59.81
C GLY A 6 2.92 -5.25 -58.72
N ASN A 7 1.77 -5.00 -58.11
CA ASN A 7 1.68 -4.15 -56.93
C ASN A 7 2.59 -4.75 -55.84
N PRO A 8 3.55 -3.99 -55.29
CA PRO A 8 4.40 -4.47 -54.21
C PRO A 8 3.52 -4.87 -53.02
N ARG A 9 3.73 -6.07 -52.48
CA ARG A 9 3.10 -6.48 -51.22
C ARG A 9 3.46 -5.44 -50.15
N PRO A 10 2.49 -4.94 -49.37
CA PRO A 10 2.82 -4.08 -48.23
C PRO A 10 3.77 -4.83 -47.31
N ALA A 11 4.88 -4.16 -46.94
CA ALA A 11 5.76 -4.68 -45.92
C ALA A 11 4.95 -4.99 -44.65
N PRO A 12 5.17 -6.13 -43.98
CA PRO A 12 4.48 -6.43 -42.74
C PRO A 12 4.68 -5.26 -41.78
N PRO A 13 3.64 -4.84 -41.03
CA PRO A 13 3.74 -3.68 -40.15
C PRO A 13 4.91 -3.91 -39.19
N ASP A 14 5.91 -3.04 -39.35
CA ASP A 14 7.12 -3.06 -38.56
C ASP A 14 6.76 -2.64 -37.13
N ASN A 15 6.37 -3.62 -36.32
CA ASN A 15 5.86 -3.34 -34.99
C ASN A 15 7.03 -3.00 -34.07
N ALA A 16 7.39 -1.72 -34.05
CA ALA A 16 8.45 -1.17 -33.22
C ALA A 16 8.30 -1.58 -31.74
N LEU A 17 7.07 -1.79 -31.25
CA LEU A 17 6.82 -2.28 -29.89
C LEU A 17 7.34 -3.71 -29.70
N GLU A 18 7.12 -4.63 -30.65
CA GLU A 18 7.64 -6.00 -30.59
C GLU A 18 9.17 -6.03 -30.53
N ARG A 19 9.83 -5.16 -31.29
CA ARG A 19 11.30 -5.02 -31.24
C ARG A 19 11.79 -4.42 -29.92
N ALA A 20 11.00 -3.56 -29.29
CA ALA A 20 11.34 -2.94 -28.01
C ALA A 20 11.08 -3.84 -26.79
N LYS A 21 10.26 -4.89 -26.91
CA LYS A 21 9.87 -5.78 -25.79
C LYS A 21 11.05 -6.30 -24.95
N PRO A 22 12.16 -6.80 -25.52
CA PRO A 22 13.29 -7.27 -24.71
C PRO A 22 13.90 -6.16 -23.85
N MET A 23 14.01 -4.95 -24.41
CA MET A 23 14.57 -3.80 -23.70
C MET A 23 13.61 -3.30 -22.61
N ILE A 24 12.31 -3.23 -22.91
CA ILE A 24 11.27 -2.89 -21.92
C ILE A 24 11.32 -3.86 -20.75
N TRP A 25 11.40 -5.16 -21.03
CA TRP A 25 11.51 -6.18 -20.00
C TRP A 25 12.75 -6.02 -19.11
N LEU A 26 13.92 -5.73 -19.71
CA LEU A 26 15.15 -5.46 -18.95
C LEU A 26 15.03 -4.20 -18.07
N ILE A 27 14.40 -3.14 -18.58
CA ILE A 27 14.14 -1.92 -17.80
C ILE A 27 13.20 -2.24 -16.63
N GLU A 28 12.13 -2.99 -16.86
CA GLU A 28 11.19 -3.41 -15.82
C GLU A 28 11.86 -4.25 -14.72
N GLN A 29 12.87 -5.06 -15.03
CA GLN A 29 13.60 -5.81 -14.00
C GLN A 29 14.33 -4.92 -12.97
N VAL A 30 14.66 -3.69 -13.36
CA VAL A 30 15.40 -2.75 -12.51
C VAL A 30 14.47 -1.69 -11.92
N ALA A 31 13.54 -1.18 -12.73
CA ALA A 31 12.74 -0.01 -12.40
C ALA A 31 11.33 -0.34 -11.90
N ASP A 32 10.81 -1.54 -12.17
CA ASP A 32 9.47 -1.93 -11.74
C ASP A 32 9.49 -2.51 -10.33
N PHE A 33 8.39 -2.30 -9.61
CA PHE A 33 8.11 -2.98 -8.34
C PHE A 33 6.77 -3.68 -8.44
N LYS A 34 6.81 -5.00 -8.29
CA LYS A 34 5.61 -5.83 -8.37
C LYS A 34 5.03 -6.05 -6.99
N GLN A 35 3.79 -5.58 -6.80
CA GLN A 35 2.99 -5.94 -5.63
C GLN A 35 2.92 -7.47 -5.47
N PRO A 36 2.62 -7.98 -4.26
CA PRO A 36 2.35 -9.40 -4.06
C PRO A 36 1.31 -9.92 -5.07
N ARG A 37 1.56 -11.12 -5.60
CA ARG A 37 0.86 -11.66 -6.78
C ARG A 37 -0.67 -11.66 -6.62
N ASP A 38 -1.16 -12.00 -5.43
CA ASP A 38 -2.60 -12.01 -5.12
C ASP A 38 -3.23 -10.61 -5.20
N LYS A 39 -2.48 -9.57 -4.81
CA LYS A 39 -2.91 -8.16 -4.90
C LYS A 39 -2.94 -7.69 -6.33
N HIS A 40 -1.89 -7.99 -7.09
CA HIS A 40 -1.79 -7.65 -8.50
C HIS A 40 -2.98 -8.24 -9.31
N ILE A 41 -3.34 -9.50 -9.06
CA ILE A 41 -4.48 -10.15 -9.71
C ILE A 41 -5.79 -9.39 -9.43
N ARG A 42 -6.06 -9.04 -8.17
CA ARG A 42 -7.28 -8.30 -7.80
C ARG A 42 -7.34 -6.92 -8.44
N TRP A 43 -6.22 -6.21 -8.52
CA TRP A 43 -6.14 -4.92 -9.19
C TRP A 43 -6.38 -5.02 -10.69
N ASN A 44 -5.83 -6.04 -11.34
CA ASN A 44 -6.08 -6.25 -12.76
C ASN A 44 -7.55 -6.58 -13.04
N GLN A 45 -8.21 -7.36 -12.17
CA GLN A 45 -9.65 -7.57 -12.29
C GLN A 45 -10.43 -6.25 -12.21
N LEU A 46 -10.11 -5.40 -11.23
CA LEU A 46 -10.77 -4.10 -11.10
C LEU A 46 -10.58 -3.26 -12.37
N VAL A 47 -9.32 -3.04 -12.77
CA VAL A 47 -8.96 -2.10 -13.84
C VAL A 47 -9.41 -2.58 -15.21
N PHE A 48 -9.09 -3.83 -15.59
CA PHE A 48 -9.30 -4.30 -16.97
C PHE A 48 -10.72 -4.80 -17.24
N LEU A 49 -11.41 -5.30 -16.21
CA LEU A 49 -12.73 -5.91 -16.39
C LEU A 49 -13.86 -4.95 -16.02
N ASN A 50 -13.67 -4.12 -14.98
CA ASN A 50 -14.80 -3.44 -14.33
C ASN A 50 -14.79 -1.91 -14.44
N LEU A 51 -13.71 -1.27 -14.93
CA LEU A 51 -13.67 0.17 -15.23
C LEU A 51 -14.05 0.51 -16.66
N ARG A 52 -14.84 -0.34 -17.30
CA ARG A 52 -15.37 -0.09 -18.63
C ARG A 52 -16.60 0.80 -18.53
N LYS A 53 -16.80 1.69 -19.51
CA LYS A 53 -17.93 2.64 -19.53
C LYS A 53 -19.27 1.91 -19.60
N GLU A 54 -19.26 0.72 -20.18
CA GLU A 54 -20.41 -0.18 -20.33
C GLU A 54 -20.75 -0.93 -19.03
N ASN A 55 -19.98 -0.78 -17.95
CA ASN A 55 -20.31 -1.40 -16.67
C ASN A 55 -21.63 -0.81 -16.15
N PRO A 56 -22.69 -1.63 -15.95
CA PRO A 56 -23.98 -1.13 -15.46
C PRO A 56 -23.88 -0.38 -14.14
N GLN A 57 -22.91 -0.74 -13.28
CA GLN A 57 -22.69 -0.09 -11.98
C GLN A 57 -22.06 1.31 -12.09
N LEU A 58 -21.58 1.70 -13.26
CA LEU A 58 -20.98 3.01 -13.54
C LEU A 58 -21.82 3.84 -14.53
N SER A 59 -22.89 3.27 -15.08
CA SER A 59 -23.75 3.92 -16.08
C SER A 59 -24.26 5.29 -15.60
N HIS A 60 -24.71 5.39 -14.34
CA HIS A 60 -25.19 6.63 -13.71
C HIS A 60 -24.14 7.74 -13.59
N LEU A 61 -22.85 7.40 -13.70
CA LEU A 61 -21.74 8.39 -13.74
C LEU A 61 -21.61 9.05 -15.10
N THR A 62 -22.15 8.43 -16.14
CA THR A 62 -22.11 8.89 -17.53
C THR A 62 -23.41 9.58 -17.95
N GLU A 63 -24.50 9.36 -17.21
CA GLU A 63 -25.83 9.90 -17.51
C GLU A 63 -25.95 11.38 -17.10
N ASN A 64 -26.38 12.21 -18.07
CA ASN A 64 -26.78 13.61 -17.89
C ASN A 64 -25.83 14.39 -16.96
N SER A 65 -24.63 14.69 -17.46
CA SER A 65 -23.78 15.75 -16.92
C SER A 65 -24.33 17.13 -17.30
N SER A 66 -25.60 17.40 -17.01
CA SER A 66 -26.24 18.72 -17.18
C SER A 66 -25.58 19.84 -16.35
N GLY A 67 -24.52 19.52 -15.59
CA GLY A 67 -23.64 20.44 -14.87
C GLY A 67 -22.13 20.33 -15.19
N GLY A 68 -21.75 19.71 -16.32
CA GLY A 68 -20.40 19.84 -16.91
C GLY A 68 -19.24 19.06 -16.27
N ARG A 69 -19.43 18.36 -15.13
CA ARG A 69 -18.36 17.55 -14.52
C ARG A 69 -18.49 16.06 -14.88
N ASP A 70 -17.45 15.54 -15.53
CA ASP A 70 -17.33 14.12 -15.90
C ASP A 70 -16.88 13.27 -14.69
N TYR A 71 -17.85 12.81 -13.90
CA TYR A 71 -17.59 11.99 -12.72
C TYR A 71 -17.06 10.60 -13.07
N TYR A 72 -17.41 10.06 -14.24
CA TYR A 72 -16.85 8.81 -14.72
C TYR A 72 -15.35 8.95 -14.91
N ARG A 73 -14.88 10.01 -15.57
CA ARG A 73 -13.46 10.27 -15.75
C ARG A 73 -12.72 10.43 -14.42
N ILE A 74 -13.27 11.21 -13.48
CA ILE A 74 -12.65 11.36 -12.15
C ILE A 74 -12.54 9.99 -11.47
N PHE A 75 -13.59 9.17 -11.55
CA PHE A 75 -13.62 7.83 -10.99
C PHE A 75 -12.56 6.92 -11.64
N SER A 76 -12.55 6.82 -12.97
CA SER A 76 -11.65 5.94 -13.73
C SER A 76 -10.19 6.36 -13.63
N ASP A 77 -9.90 7.66 -13.72
CA ASP A 77 -8.52 8.19 -13.73
C ASP A 77 -7.88 8.07 -12.34
N THR A 78 -8.68 8.11 -11.27
CA THR A 78 -8.16 8.06 -9.90
C THR A 78 -7.81 6.66 -9.44
N ILE A 79 -8.48 5.62 -9.94
CA ILE A 79 -8.23 4.23 -9.50
C ILE A 79 -6.79 3.75 -9.78
N PRO A 80 -6.19 4.01 -10.96
CA PRO A 80 -4.78 3.75 -11.21
C PRO A 80 -3.86 4.42 -10.17
N HIS A 81 -4.17 5.63 -9.73
CA HIS A 81 -3.39 6.33 -8.70
C HIS A 81 -3.51 5.67 -7.32
N VAL A 82 -4.67 5.11 -6.98
CA VAL A 82 -4.82 4.29 -5.76
C VAL A 82 -3.93 3.06 -5.83
N ARG A 83 -3.93 2.34 -6.97
CA ARG A 83 -3.07 1.18 -7.18
C ARG A 83 -1.58 1.56 -7.05
N GLN A 84 -1.15 2.60 -7.75
CA GLN A 84 0.24 3.09 -7.70
C GLN A 84 0.66 3.49 -6.28
N GLY A 85 -0.22 4.17 -5.56
CA GLY A 85 0.03 4.54 -4.17
C GLY A 85 0.22 3.32 -3.26
N LEU A 86 -0.61 2.28 -3.41
CA LEU A 86 -0.41 1.01 -2.70
C LEU A 86 0.88 0.30 -3.11
N THR A 87 1.24 0.32 -4.40
CA THR A 87 2.53 -0.22 -4.88
C THR A 87 3.70 0.44 -4.17
N ALA A 88 3.68 1.78 -4.08
CA ALA A 88 4.72 2.52 -3.35
C ALA A 88 4.75 2.15 -1.85
N CYS A 89 3.59 1.98 -1.22
CA CYS A 89 3.54 1.54 0.18
C CYS A 89 4.16 0.14 0.37
N TYR A 90 3.90 -0.79 -0.55
CA TYR A 90 4.51 -2.11 -0.53
C TYR A 90 6.04 -2.05 -0.70
N TYR A 91 6.52 -1.23 -1.63
CA TYR A 91 7.94 -1.02 -1.87
C TYR A 91 8.65 -0.53 -0.60
N HIS A 92 8.12 0.53 0.03
CA HIS A 92 8.72 1.09 1.25
C HIS A 92 8.61 0.13 2.43
N LEU A 93 7.51 -0.63 2.55
CA LEU A 93 7.38 -1.67 3.56
C LEU A 93 8.45 -2.76 3.41
N GLU A 94 8.68 -3.25 2.19
CA GLU A 94 9.71 -4.26 1.91
C GLU A 94 11.10 -3.73 2.25
N ASN A 95 11.38 -2.45 1.95
CA ASN A 95 12.64 -1.81 2.34
C ASN A 95 12.80 -1.71 3.86
N VAL A 96 11.75 -1.36 4.60
CA VAL A 96 11.74 -1.38 6.06
C VAL A 96 12.06 -2.78 6.58
N GLU A 97 11.38 -3.82 6.07
CA GLU A 97 11.63 -5.21 6.44
C GLU A 97 13.08 -5.64 6.15
N ASN A 98 13.62 -5.21 5.01
CA ASN A 98 14.99 -5.49 4.61
C ASN A 98 16.03 -4.80 5.50
N LEU A 99 15.79 -3.54 5.90
CA LEU A 99 16.65 -2.80 6.83
C LEU A 99 16.62 -3.43 8.22
N GLU A 100 15.45 -3.77 8.73
CA GLU A 100 15.28 -4.42 10.03
C GLU A 100 15.92 -5.80 10.06
N ARG A 101 15.80 -6.57 8.98
CA ARG A 101 16.49 -7.86 8.84
C ARG A 101 18.01 -7.69 8.94
N LYS A 102 18.58 -6.72 8.21
CA LYS A 102 20.03 -6.43 8.27
C LYS A 102 20.48 -5.98 9.66
N ILE A 103 19.69 -5.15 10.34
CA ILE A 103 19.95 -4.76 11.74
C ILE A 103 19.98 -6.00 12.64
N GLY A 104 19.01 -6.91 12.47
CA GLY A 104 18.96 -8.17 13.19
C GLY A 104 20.18 -9.07 12.94
N GLU A 105 20.60 -9.21 11.68
CA GLU A 105 21.79 -9.97 11.29
C GLU A 105 23.07 -9.41 11.93
N ILE A 106 23.27 -8.08 11.86
CA ILE A 106 24.40 -7.41 12.51
C ILE A 106 24.36 -7.60 14.03
N ALA A 107 23.18 -7.46 14.64
CA ALA A 107 23.03 -7.64 16.07
C ALA A 107 23.35 -9.06 16.53
N LEU A 108 22.89 -10.07 15.78
CA LEU A 108 23.20 -11.49 16.02
C LEU A 108 24.71 -11.74 15.98
N GLU A 109 25.40 -11.15 15.00
CA GLU A 109 26.84 -11.37 14.84
C GLU A 109 27.68 -10.64 15.91
N HIS A 110 27.27 -9.44 16.33
CA HIS A 110 28.13 -8.54 17.10
C HIS A 110 27.72 -8.34 18.56
N LEU A 111 26.43 -8.40 18.91
CA LEU A 111 26.00 -8.16 20.30
C LEU A 111 26.65 -9.10 21.32
N PRO A 112 26.77 -10.42 21.08
CA PRO A 112 27.40 -11.32 22.04
C PRO A 112 28.89 -11.03 22.27
N LYS A 113 29.54 -10.39 21.29
CA LYS A 113 30.95 -9.96 21.36
C LYS A 113 31.12 -8.66 22.13
N LEU A 114 30.04 -7.89 22.33
CA LEU A 114 30.06 -6.71 23.18
C LEU A 114 30.11 -7.15 24.64
N SER A 115 31.08 -6.62 25.40
CA SER A 115 31.16 -6.82 26.85
C SER A 115 30.12 -5.97 27.60
N MET A 116 28.84 -6.11 27.23
CA MET A 116 27.73 -5.39 27.87
C MET A 116 27.49 -5.93 29.29
N PRO A 117 27.34 -5.07 30.32
CA PRO A 117 26.94 -5.52 31.66
C PRO A 117 25.60 -6.27 31.63
N LYS A 118 25.41 -7.25 32.53
CA LYS A 118 24.10 -7.91 32.66
C LYS A 118 23.03 -6.89 33.07
N ASN A 119 21.82 -7.06 32.53
CA ASN A 119 20.67 -6.18 32.78
C ASN A 119 20.93 -4.72 32.41
N SER A 120 21.57 -4.52 31.26
CA SER A 120 21.87 -3.19 30.73
C SER A 120 21.19 -2.95 29.39
N THR A 121 20.94 -1.67 29.09
CA THR A 121 20.42 -1.20 27.81
C THR A 121 21.32 -0.10 27.29
N ILE A 122 21.71 -0.20 26.02
CA ILE A 122 22.39 0.83 25.26
C ILE A 122 21.41 1.27 24.18
N ALA A 123 20.90 2.50 24.31
CA ALA A 123 20.12 3.16 23.28
C ALA A 123 21.06 3.95 22.37
N GLY A 124 20.94 3.80 21.06
CA GLY A 124 21.76 4.56 20.13
C GLY A 124 21.70 4.04 18.70
N GLY A 125 22.38 4.75 17.82
CA GLY A 125 22.36 4.49 16.37
C GLY A 125 21.37 5.41 15.68
N ASP A 126 21.82 5.98 14.56
CA ASP A 126 21.03 6.91 13.76
C ASP A 126 20.22 6.11 12.73
N THR A 127 18.90 6.27 12.73
CA THR A 127 17.98 5.47 11.94
C THR A 127 17.58 6.15 10.63
N ASN A 128 18.32 7.15 10.17
CA ASN A 128 17.96 8.02 9.04
C ASN A 128 17.42 7.28 7.79
N ARG A 129 17.99 6.13 7.44
CA ARG A 129 17.48 5.30 6.33
C ARG A 129 16.12 4.70 6.62
N LEU A 130 15.93 4.15 7.81
CA LEU A 130 14.65 3.62 8.28
C LEU A 130 13.61 4.75 8.40
N ASP A 131 14.02 5.91 8.90
CA ASP A 131 13.16 7.09 9.02
C ASP A 131 12.68 7.57 7.63
N ALA A 132 13.57 7.57 6.63
CA ALA A 132 13.21 7.93 5.26
C ALA A 132 12.17 6.98 4.64
N GLU A 133 12.38 5.67 4.76
CA GLU A 133 11.40 4.67 4.29
C GLU A 133 10.07 4.76 5.05
N TYR A 134 10.12 5.01 6.37
CA TYR A 134 8.93 5.23 7.19
C TYR A 134 8.13 6.46 6.74
N HIS A 135 8.77 7.60 6.51
CA HIS A 135 8.09 8.80 6.01
C HIS A 135 7.48 8.59 4.63
N ALA A 136 8.24 7.98 3.72
CA ALA A 136 7.77 7.66 2.39
C ALA A 136 6.53 6.75 2.43
N PHE A 137 6.53 5.76 3.33
CA PHE A 137 5.36 4.92 3.61
C PHE A 137 4.16 5.75 4.11
N LEU A 138 4.34 6.59 5.14
CA LEU A 138 3.25 7.41 5.70
C LEU A 138 2.63 8.35 4.66
N PHE A 139 3.46 9.01 3.85
CA PHE A 139 2.99 9.92 2.81
C PHE A 139 2.32 9.17 1.66
N GLY A 140 2.91 8.05 1.23
CA GLY A 140 2.32 7.16 0.23
C GLY A 140 0.94 6.66 0.66
N LEU A 141 0.83 6.17 1.90
CA LEU A 141 -0.42 5.63 2.42
C LEU A 141 -1.49 6.70 2.56
N ARG A 142 -1.14 7.89 3.07
CA ARG A 142 -2.10 8.99 3.14
C ARG A 142 -2.58 9.43 1.76
N ARG A 143 -1.65 9.62 0.82
CA ARG A 143 -2.01 10.05 -0.54
C ARG A 143 -2.90 9.02 -1.24
N THR A 144 -2.62 7.73 -1.02
CA THR A 144 -3.45 6.61 -1.50
C THR A 144 -4.88 6.69 -0.97
N LEU A 145 -5.05 6.95 0.33
CA LEU A 145 -6.38 7.12 0.95
C LEU A 145 -7.11 8.35 0.42
N ASP A 146 -6.40 9.43 0.12
CA ASP A 146 -7.00 10.63 -0.49
C ASP A 146 -7.40 10.39 -1.96
N TYR A 147 -6.61 9.64 -2.74
CA TYR A 147 -7.04 9.18 -4.07
C TYR A 147 -8.29 8.28 -3.96
N PHE A 148 -8.30 7.34 -3.03
CA PHE A 148 -9.50 6.53 -2.79
C PHE A 148 -10.70 7.38 -2.40
N ALA A 149 -10.50 8.42 -1.59
CA ALA A 149 -11.59 9.34 -1.24
C ALA A 149 -12.16 10.05 -2.46
N ASN A 150 -11.29 10.50 -3.37
CA ASN A 150 -11.70 11.15 -4.61
C ASN A 150 -12.49 10.20 -5.52
N SER A 151 -12.03 8.96 -5.72
CA SER A 151 -12.77 7.97 -6.52
C SER A 151 -14.09 7.60 -5.85
N ALA A 152 -14.10 7.31 -4.55
CA ALA A 152 -15.32 6.98 -3.82
C ALA A 152 -16.35 8.11 -3.86
N ALA A 153 -15.93 9.36 -3.68
CA ALA A 153 -16.82 10.53 -3.80
C ALA A 153 -17.38 10.68 -5.22
N ALA A 154 -16.54 10.47 -6.25
CA ALA A 154 -16.97 10.56 -7.64
C ALA A 154 -18.07 9.54 -7.98
N TYR A 155 -18.03 8.34 -7.37
CA TYR A 155 -19.10 7.34 -7.50
C TYR A 155 -20.48 7.87 -7.07
N PHE A 156 -20.51 8.77 -6.09
CA PHE A 156 -21.73 9.44 -5.60
C PHE A 156 -21.98 10.81 -6.25
N ARG A 157 -21.29 11.12 -7.36
CA ARG A 157 -21.37 12.40 -8.08
C ARG A 157 -21.11 13.61 -7.16
N VAL A 158 -20.17 13.46 -6.23
CA VAL A 158 -19.67 14.54 -5.37
C VAL A 158 -18.15 14.62 -5.41
N SER A 159 -17.59 15.72 -4.89
CA SER A 159 -16.14 15.89 -4.76
C SER A 159 -15.75 15.95 -3.28
N THR A 160 -14.66 15.27 -2.96
CA THR A 160 -13.89 15.46 -1.73
C THR A 160 -12.42 15.56 -2.11
N TRP A 161 -11.57 15.98 -1.17
CA TRP A 161 -10.11 16.06 -1.36
C TRP A 161 -9.33 15.21 -0.35
N GLY A 162 -10.04 14.49 0.53
CA GLY A 162 -9.37 13.66 1.51
C GLY A 162 -10.30 12.73 2.26
N ILE A 163 -9.70 11.65 2.75
CA ILE A 163 -10.40 10.54 3.39
C ILE A 163 -11.17 10.95 4.64
N THR A 164 -10.68 11.94 5.38
CA THR A 164 -11.33 12.45 6.60
C THR A 164 -12.67 13.13 6.33
N ASN A 165 -12.89 13.63 5.12
CA ASN A 165 -14.12 14.31 4.72
C ASN A 165 -15.06 13.42 3.90
N LEU A 166 -14.61 12.23 3.50
CA LEU A 166 -15.34 11.37 2.58
C LEU A 166 -16.73 11.02 3.12
N GLU A 167 -16.82 10.54 4.37
CA GLU A 167 -18.08 10.14 4.99
C GLU A 167 -19.11 11.27 4.98
N LYS A 168 -18.68 12.49 5.34
CA LYS A 168 -19.53 13.68 5.29
C LYS A 168 -19.93 14.03 3.85
N ALA A 169 -19.01 13.92 2.89
CA ALA A 169 -19.26 14.27 1.50
C ALA A 169 -20.31 13.36 0.84
N ILE A 170 -20.32 12.07 1.19
CA ILE A 170 -21.26 11.09 0.63
C ILE A 170 -22.56 10.97 1.44
N ALA A 171 -22.69 11.70 2.56
CA ALA A 171 -23.87 11.66 3.40
C ALA A 171 -25.13 12.05 2.60
N GLY A 172 -26.20 11.25 2.75
CA GLY A 172 -27.46 11.46 2.04
C GLY A 172 -27.40 11.23 0.52
N LYS A 173 -26.31 10.66 -0.01
CA LYS A 173 -26.20 10.31 -1.43
C LYS A 173 -26.69 8.90 -1.72
N ASP A 174 -27.12 8.70 -2.96
CA ASP A 174 -27.51 7.40 -3.51
C ASP A 174 -26.38 6.77 -4.32
N PRO A 175 -26.25 5.43 -4.32
CA PRO A 175 -27.14 4.47 -3.65
C PRO A 175 -26.89 4.35 -2.14
N ALA A 176 -27.93 4.54 -1.32
CA ALA A 176 -27.83 4.50 0.14
C ALA A 176 -27.16 3.21 0.70
N PRO A 177 -27.46 1.99 0.22
CA PRO A 177 -26.80 0.79 0.72
C PRO A 177 -25.28 0.76 0.49
N VAL A 178 -24.81 1.30 -0.64
CA VAL A 178 -23.37 1.37 -0.96
C VAL A 178 -22.71 2.41 -0.07
N ARG A 179 -23.32 3.60 0.05
CA ARG A 179 -22.87 4.68 0.93
C ARG A 179 -22.69 4.20 2.37
N ASP A 180 -23.69 3.51 2.92
CA ASP A 180 -23.71 3.09 4.32
C ASP A 180 -22.63 2.05 4.61
N ARG A 181 -22.41 1.10 3.68
CA ARG A 181 -21.31 0.12 3.79
C ARG A 181 -19.94 0.79 3.75
N ILE A 182 -19.72 1.72 2.81
CA ILE A 182 -18.45 2.47 2.71
C ILE A 182 -18.21 3.28 3.99
N SER A 183 -19.23 3.99 4.48
CA SER A 183 -19.16 4.74 5.74
C SER A 183 -18.81 3.84 6.92
N GLY A 184 -19.43 2.65 7.00
CA GLY A 184 -19.11 1.65 8.01
C GLY A 184 -17.65 1.16 7.94
N ARG A 185 -17.11 0.94 6.74
CA ARG A 185 -15.69 0.56 6.57
C ARG A 185 -14.74 1.67 6.99
N ILE A 186 -15.05 2.93 6.67
CA ILE A 186 -14.24 4.09 7.08
C ILE A 186 -14.18 4.15 8.61
N ARG A 187 -15.33 4.09 9.28
CA ARG A 187 -15.41 4.09 10.76
C ARG A 187 -14.63 2.94 11.37
N LYS A 188 -14.71 1.74 10.79
CA LYS A 188 -13.97 0.56 11.27
C LYS A 188 -12.45 0.70 11.07
N ALA A 189 -12.02 1.24 9.93
CA ALA A 189 -10.60 1.39 9.60
C ALA A 189 -9.93 2.55 10.36
N LYS A 190 -10.69 3.59 10.72
CA LYS A 190 -10.15 4.83 11.28
C LYS A 190 -9.27 4.64 12.53
N PRO A 191 -9.66 3.86 13.56
CA PRO A 191 -8.83 3.64 14.74
C PRO A 191 -7.46 3.04 14.41
N GLU A 192 -7.41 2.12 13.44
CA GLU A 192 -6.19 1.43 13.04
C GLU A 192 -5.29 2.29 12.11
N LEU A 193 -5.84 3.37 11.54
CA LEU A 193 -5.14 4.30 10.65
C LEU A 193 -4.85 5.65 11.32
N THR A 194 -4.97 5.74 12.64
CA THR A 194 -4.83 7.00 13.40
C THR A 194 -3.49 7.70 13.14
N SER A 195 -2.40 6.96 12.93
CA SER A 195 -1.07 7.48 12.59
C SER A 195 -1.00 8.23 11.25
N VAL A 196 -1.96 7.99 10.35
CA VAL A 196 -2.00 8.50 8.97
C VAL A 196 -3.12 9.53 8.77
N ILE A 197 -4.31 9.26 9.31
CA ILE A 197 -5.52 10.07 9.08
C ILE A 197 -5.98 10.88 10.29
N GLY A 198 -5.53 10.50 11.48
CA GLY A 198 -5.89 11.15 12.74
C GLY A 198 -7.17 10.61 13.36
N ASP A 199 -7.26 10.77 14.68
CA ASP A 199 -8.43 10.36 15.47
C ASP A 199 -9.58 11.38 15.39
N GLY A 200 -9.30 12.60 14.91
CA GLY A 200 -10.27 13.70 14.87
C GLY A 200 -10.32 14.53 16.15
N THR A 201 -9.43 14.28 17.11
CA THR A 201 -9.30 15.06 18.36
C THR A 201 -8.49 16.35 18.18
N GLY A 202 -8.03 16.63 16.96
CA GLY A 202 -7.11 17.74 16.67
C GLY A 202 -5.64 17.43 17.01
N ARG A 203 -5.34 16.29 17.64
CA ARG A 203 -3.97 15.81 17.82
C ARG A 203 -3.34 15.57 16.45
N LYS A 204 -2.13 16.10 16.27
CA LYS A 204 -1.35 15.92 15.04
C LYS A 204 -0.81 14.51 14.99
N THR A 205 -1.07 13.84 13.89
CA THR A 205 -0.56 12.49 13.63
C THR A 205 0.95 12.51 13.35
N PRO A 206 1.65 11.37 13.47
CA PRO A 206 3.01 11.20 12.96
C PRO A 206 3.17 11.74 11.54
N ARG A 207 2.26 11.40 10.63
CA ARG A 207 2.25 11.93 9.27
C ARG A 207 2.13 13.45 9.24
N ASP A 208 1.20 14.04 9.98
CA ASP A 208 0.97 15.49 9.96
C ASP A 208 2.13 16.27 10.58
N LYS A 209 2.79 15.70 11.59
CA LYS A 209 4.04 16.23 12.17
C LYS A 209 5.15 16.21 11.12
N ALA A 210 5.37 15.07 10.49
CA ALA A 210 6.37 14.88 9.43
C ALA A 210 6.15 15.83 8.24
N ALA A 211 4.89 16.06 7.85
CA ALA A 211 4.55 16.94 6.73
C ALA A 211 4.76 18.43 7.00
N HIS A 212 4.63 18.88 8.26
CA HIS A 212 4.38 20.30 8.54
C HIS A 212 5.15 20.91 9.71
N ARG A 213 5.80 20.11 10.56
CA ARG A 213 6.31 20.61 11.85
C ARG A 213 7.71 20.15 12.19
N GLU A 214 7.94 18.84 12.12
CA GLU A 214 9.15 18.24 12.67
C GLU A 214 9.48 16.93 11.98
N PHE A 215 10.74 16.53 12.08
CA PHE A 215 11.15 15.19 11.69
C PHE A 215 10.62 14.17 12.70
N VAL A 216 9.99 13.09 12.22
CA VAL A 216 9.40 12.05 13.08
C VAL A 216 10.18 10.75 12.93
N SER A 217 10.97 10.37 13.93
CA SER A 217 11.71 9.10 13.85
C SER A 217 10.76 7.89 13.78
N ALA A 218 11.17 6.87 13.03
CA ALA A 218 10.65 5.50 13.01
C ALA A 218 10.81 4.80 14.37
N GLY A 219 11.82 5.20 15.14
CA GLY A 219 12.13 4.67 16.46
C GLY A 219 13.64 4.64 16.69
N VAL A 220 14.04 4.40 17.94
CA VAL A 220 15.44 4.30 18.35
C VAL A 220 15.80 2.83 18.50
N ILE A 221 16.99 2.45 18.02
CA ILE A 221 17.55 1.13 18.25
C ILE A 221 18.03 1.05 19.70
N ASN A 222 17.53 0.04 20.41
CA ASN A 222 17.92 -0.28 21.77
C ASN A 222 18.54 -1.67 21.78
N MET A 223 19.79 -1.76 22.20
CA MET A 223 20.49 -3.01 22.42
C MET A 223 20.42 -3.32 23.90
N MET A 224 19.95 -4.50 24.26
CA MET A 224 19.77 -4.87 25.67
C MET A 224 20.44 -6.20 25.96
N ARG A 225 20.98 -6.34 27.17
CA ARG A 225 21.38 -7.62 27.73
C ARG A 225 20.54 -7.90 28.97
N VAL A 226 19.70 -8.94 28.93
CA VAL A 226 18.86 -9.37 30.07
C VAL A 226 19.31 -10.75 30.51
N GLY A 227 19.94 -10.83 31.68
CA GLY A 227 20.67 -12.02 32.10
C GLY A 227 21.76 -12.40 31.09
N ASP A 228 21.61 -13.57 30.47
CA ASP A 228 22.53 -14.10 29.45
C ASP A 228 22.01 -13.94 28.02
N ASN A 229 20.85 -13.30 27.84
CA ASN A 229 20.25 -13.04 26.53
C ASN A 229 20.55 -11.63 26.03
N TYR A 230 20.71 -11.47 24.72
CA TYR A 230 20.93 -10.19 24.03
C TYR A 230 19.76 -9.89 23.11
N SER A 231 19.22 -8.68 23.09
CA SER A 231 18.12 -8.30 22.19
C SER A 231 18.38 -6.96 21.52
N VAL A 232 17.85 -6.78 20.31
CA VAL A 232 17.88 -5.50 19.59
C VAL A 232 16.47 -5.07 19.25
N VAL A 233 16.02 -3.93 19.76
CA VAL A 233 14.61 -3.54 19.67
C VAL A 233 14.48 -2.12 19.18
N ILE A 234 13.58 -1.89 18.23
CA ILE A 234 13.21 -0.55 17.79
C ILE A 234 12.07 -0.08 18.70
N CYS A 235 12.26 1.04 19.41
CA CYS A 235 11.28 1.57 20.37
C CYS A 235 11.03 3.07 20.18
N GLY A 236 9.88 3.54 20.63
CA GLY A 236 9.41 4.90 20.47
C GLY A 236 8.95 5.19 19.05
N GLY A 237 9.37 6.34 18.52
CA GLY A 237 9.02 6.79 17.18
C GLY A 237 7.56 7.22 17.01
N GLY A 238 7.20 7.55 15.77
CA GLY A 238 5.85 8.00 15.41
C GLY A 238 4.76 6.96 15.71
N GLU A 239 5.08 5.68 15.61
CA GLU A 239 4.14 4.59 15.89
C GLU A 239 4.01 4.24 17.39
N GLY A 240 4.78 4.89 18.27
CA GLY A 240 4.74 4.61 19.71
C GLY A 240 5.07 3.15 20.02
N LEU A 241 6.18 2.66 19.48
CA LEU A 241 6.65 1.29 19.66
C LEU A 241 7.08 1.07 21.12
N ASN A 242 6.34 0.27 21.87
CA ASN A 242 6.54 0.10 23.31
C ASN A 242 6.91 -1.34 23.68
N PHE A 243 7.75 -1.48 24.70
CA PHE A 243 7.96 -2.74 25.41
C PHE A 243 6.64 -3.25 25.98
N GLY A 244 6.14 -4.40 25.52
CA GLY A 244 4.92 -5.04 26.03
C GLY A 244 3.64 -4.83 25.20
N ALA A 245 3.66 -4.00 24.16
CA ALA A 245 2.64 -4.11 23.11
C ALA A 245 2.78 -5.50 22.45
N LYS A 246 1.67 -6.10 21.98
CA LYS A 246 1.62 -7.40 21.26
C LYS A 246 2.37 -7.34 19.91
N LEU A 247 3.64 -7.00 19.97
CA LEU A 247 4.57 -6.96 18.87
C LEU A 247 5.04 -8.40 18.67
N LYS A 248 4.97 -8.86 17.42
CA LYS A 248 5.51 -10.17 17.05
C LYS A 248 7.03 -10.06 17.09
N ALA A 249 7.60 -10.26 18.27
CA ALA A 249 9.03 -10.51 18.42
C ALA A 249 9.38 -11.72 17.54
N LYS A 250 10.27 -11.53 16.57
CA LYS A 250 10.93 -12.67 15.94
C LYS A 250 12.11 -13.02 16.83
N GLU A 251 11.97 -14.08 17.61
CA GLU A 251 13.10 -14.68 18.31
C GLU A 251 13.98 -15.39 17.28
N ILE A 252 15.23 -14.94 17.17
CA ILE A 252 16.24 -15.61 16.36
C ILE A 252 17.22 -16.27 17.34
N PRO A 253 17.30 -17.61 17.37
CA PRO A 253 18.27 -18.29 18.21
C PRO A 253 19.68 -18.00 17.70
N VAL A 254 20.57 -17.64 18.61
CA VAL A 254 22.00 -17.60 18.36
C VAL A 254 22.49 -19.03 18.65
N ASP A 255 22.86 -19.74 17.58
CA ASP A 255 23.78 -20.88 17.58
C ASP A 255 23.88 -21.82 18.81
N GLY A 256 22.84 -22.57 19.19
CA GLY A 256 22.98 -23.68 20.17
C GLY A 256 23.44 -23.28 21.59
N SER A 257 23.74 -22.01 21.82
CA SER A 257 24.21 -21.41 23.07
C SER A 257 23.05 -21.01 24.00
N GLY A 258 21.80 -21.14 23.52
CA GLY A 258 20.59 -20.75 24.23
C GLY A 258 20.33 -19.24 24.22
N GLN A 259 21.22 -18.44 23.63
CA GLN A 259 21.05 -17.00 23.46
C GLN A 259 19.98 -16.71 22.39
N ARG A 260 19.20 -15.65 22.59
CA ARG A 260 18.12 -15.26 21.68
C ARG A 260 18.16 -13.78 21.40
N VAL A 261 18.19 -13.39 20.12
CA VAL A 261 17.98 -12.01 19.70
C VAL A 261 16.50 -11.81 19.38
N VAL A 262 15.86 -10.96 20.19
CA VAL A 262 14.53 -10.44 19.89
C VAL A 262 14.70 -9.20 19.03
N VAL A 263 14.15 -9.21 17.82
CA VAL A 263 14.00 -8.02 16.98
C VAL A 263 12.57 -7.49 17.11
N MET A 264 12.41 -6.31 17.70
CA MET A 264 11.13 -5.56 17.63
C MET A 264 11.16 -4.68 16.39
N SER A 265 10.11 -4.82 15.56
CA SER A 265 10.05 -4.21 14.24
C SER A 265 8.86 -3.25 14.06
N LEU A 266 9.11 -2.20 13.32
CA LEU A 266 8.17 -1.27 12.71
C LEU A 266 7.37 -1.95 11.59
N ALA A 267 8.00 -2.83 10.79
CA ALA A 267 7.36 -3.43 9.62
C ALA A 267 5.98 -4.06 9.90
N PRO A 268 5.76 -4.86 10.97
CA PRO A 268 4.45 -5.43 11.26
C PRO A 268 3.36 -4.37 11.51
N ALA A 269 3.71 -3.23 12.13
CA ALA A 269 2.77 -2.14 12.35
C ALA A 269 2.36 -1.49 11.03
N LEU A 270 3.33 -1.21 10.16
CA LEU A 270 3.09 -0.67 8.81
C LEU A 270 2.31 -1.66 7.94
N ALA A 271 2.66 -2.94 7.98
CA ALA A 271 1.95 -4.01 7.29
C ALA A 271 0.47 -4.08 7.74
N ASN A 272 0.19 -3.93 9.04
CA ASN A 272 -1.19 -3.86 9.52
C ASN A 272 -1.93 -2.65 8.95
N GLN A 273 -1.33 -1.45 8.99
CA GLN A 273 -1.93 -0.24 8.41
C GLN A 273 -2.21 -0.40 6.92
N LEU A 274 -1.26 -0.94 6.16
CA LEU A 274 -1.42 -1.20 4.73
C LEU A 274 -2.58 -2.18 4.49
N GLN A 275 -2.63 -3.29 5.24
CA GLN A 275 -3.72 -4.27 5.13
C GLN A 275 -5.10 -3.66 5.49
N VAL A 276 -5.17 -2.80 6.49
CA VAL A 276 -6.41 -2.08 6.85
C VAL A 276 -6.85 -1.17 5.71
N ALA A 277 -5.94 -0.38 5.15
CA ALA A 277 -6.21 0.50 4.02
C ALA A 277 -6.68 -0.30 2.79
N GLU A 278 -6.01 -1.42 2.47
CA GLU A 278 -6.45 -2.29 1.38
C GLU A 278 -7.84 -2.88 1.62
N ARG A 279 -8.14 -3.35 2.84
CA ARG A 279 -9.48 -3.87 3.19
C ARG A 279 -10.55 -2.80 3.05
N LEU A 280 -10.25 -1.55 3.43
CA LEU A 280 -11.12 -0.41 3.23
C LEU A 280 -11.35 -0.16 1.74
N ILE A 281 -10.27 -0.01 0.96
CA ILE A 281 -10.31 0.34 -0.47
C ILE A 281 -11.01 -0.75 -1.28
N MET A 282 -10.48 -1.98 -1.22
CA MET A 282 -11.00 -3.10 -2.01
C MET A 282 -12.39 -3.50 -1.54
N GLY A 283 -12.66 -3.44 -0.24
CA GLY A 283 -14.00 -3.64 0.29
C GLY A 283 -15.01 -2.62 -0.22
N SER A 284 -14.60 -1.36 -0.39
CA SER A 284 -15.47 -0.31 -0.92
C SER A 284 -15.72 -0.47 -2.41
N TYR A 285 -14.70 -0.81 -3.21
CA TYR A 285 -14.89 -1.11 -4.64
C TYR A 285 -15.74 -2.38 -4.85
N TRP A 286 -15.63 -3.36 -3.96
CA TRP A 286 -16.55 -4.48 -3.92
C TRP A 286 -17.99 -4.02 -3.65
N ASP A 287 -18.20 -3.16 -2.67
CA ASP A 287 -19.55 -2.67 -2.32
C ASP A 287 -20.20 -1.85 -3.44
N MET A 288 -19.39 -1.23 -4.31
CA MET A 288 -19.79 -0.55 -5.55
C MET A 288 -20.06 -1.53 -6.73
N GLY A 289 -19.88 -2.84 -6.52
CA GLY A 289 -20.08 -3.85 -7.56
C GLY A 289 -18.96 -3.95 -8.59
N LEU A 290 -17.76 -3.45 -8.27
CA LEU A 290 -16.61 -3.39 -9.20
C LEU A 290 -15.61 -4.53 -9.02
N LEU A 291 -15.89 -5.44 -8.10
CA LEU A 291 -15.11 -6.66 -7.90
C LEU A 291 -16.09 -7.84 -7.88
N THR A 292 -15.76 -8.90 -8.58
CA THR A 292 -16.52 -10.14 -8.56
C THR A 292 -16.00 -11.04 -7.46
N SER A 293 -16.88 -11.80 -6.82
CA SER A 293 -16.45 -12.92 -5.96
C SER A 293 -15.59 -13.85 -6.79
N PRO A 294 -14.45 -14.33 -6.27
CA PRO A 294 -13.85 -15.54 -6.80
C PRO A 294 -14.85 -16.66 -6.57
N LYS A 295 -15.83 -16.82 -7.47
CA LYS A 295 -16.76 -17.94 -7.41
C LYS A 295 -15.95 -19.22 -7.63
N SER A 296 -16.14 -20.15 -6.72
CA SER A 296 -15.53 -21.48 -6.61
C SER A 296 -15.92 -22.47 -7.72
N GLY A 297 -16.04 -22.04 -8.98
CA GLY A 297 -16.47 -22.97 -10.04
C GLY A 297 -16.56 -22.46 -11.47
N GLY A 298 -16.09 -21.24 -11.76
CA GLY A 298 -15.93 -20.75 -13.14
C GLY A 298 -14.47 -20.38 -13.36
N ARG A 299 -13.94 -20.72 -14.54
CA ARG A 299 -12.53 -20.57 -14.98
C ARG A 299 -11.68 -19.64 -14.11
N SER A 300 -10.55 -20.17 -13.67
CA SER A 300 -9.56 -19.49 -12.85
C SER A 300 -9.26 -18.10 -13.41
N VAL A 301 -9.00 -17.14 -12.53
CA VAL A 301 -8.65 -15.76 -12.93
C VAL A 301 -7.43 -15.74 -13.87
N SER A 302 -6.54 -16.72 -13.74
CA SER A 302 -5.44 -16.99 -14.68
C SER A 302 -5.90 -17.31 -16.10
N GLU A 303 -6.98 -18.06 -16.29
CA GLU A 303 -7.52 -18.39 -17.62
C GLU A 303 -8.17 -17.17 -18.30
N ASN A 304 -8.78 -16.26 -17.53
CA ASN A 304 -9.32 -15.01 -18.07
C ASN A 304 -8.21 -13.99 -18.38
N LEU A 305 -7.12 -13.98 -17.60
CA LEU A 305 -5.96 -13.12 -17.87
C LEU A 305 -5.06 -13.65 -18.99
N ALA A 306 -5.04 -14.96 -19.26
CA ALA A 306 -4.32 -15.55 -20.39
C ALA A 306 -5.06 -15.40 -21.73
N ALA A 307 -6.34 -15.01 -21.70
CA ALA A 307 -7.17 -14.79 -22.87
C ALA A 307 -7.20 -13.31 -23.34
N ILE A 308 -6.51 -12.42 -22.63
CA ILE A 308 -6.32 -10.99 -22.95
C ILE A 308 -4.85 -10.80 -23.33
#